data_AF-K6X0Z5-F1
#
_entry.id   AF-K6X0Z5-F1
#
_cell.length_a   1.000
_cell.length_b   1.000
_cell.length_c   1.000
_cell.angle_alpha   90.00
_cell.angle_beta   90.00
_cell.angle_gamma   90.00
#
_symmetry.space_group_name_H-M   'P 1'
#
loop_
_entity.id
_entity.type
_entity.pdbx_description
1 polymer ?
#
loop_
_entity_poly.entity_id
_entity_poly.type
_entity_poly.pdbx_seq_one_letter_code
_entity_poly.pdbx_strand_id
1 'polypeptide(L)'
;MLKLLKRKDIHGLREFSVTMMWVFPLVFMLFLPWVFERSIPWWPAAFSGCLAILYFVYPKGLYFPYRGWMAIAGVLGWVNTRLILGLAFFALILPIGLVLRLFGKLQYQTKPDKNKSFWQKSHDGKTAKNLEEPF
;
A
#
# COMPACT_ATOMS: atom_id res chain seq x y z
N MET A 1 2.82 -12.62 -4.42
CA MET A 1 1.61 -13.33 -3.94
C MET A 1 1.89 -13.77 -2.51
N LEU A 2 1.17 -13.25 -1.50
CA LEU A 2 1.35 -13.69 -0.12
C LEU A 2 1.09 -15.21 -0.04
N LYS A 3 2.10 -15.99 0.38
CA LYS A 3 1.94 -17.43 0.57
C LYS A 3 1.12 -17.63 1.85
N LEU A 4 -0.18 -17.80 1.68
CA LEU A 4 -1.08 -18.06 2.81
C LEU A 4 -0.73 -19.41 3.46
N LEU A 5 -0.83 -19.47 4.78
CA LEU A 5 -0.67 -20.70 5.54
C LEU A 5 -1.65 -21.77 5.04
N LYS A 6 -1.21 -23.03 4.96
CA LYS A 6 -2.11 -24.16 4.67
C LYS A 6 -2.80 -24.58 5.96
N ARG A 7 -3.96 -25.25 5.85
CA ARG A 7 -4.67 -25.85 7.00
C ARG A 7 -3.83 -26.84 7.82
N LYS A 8 -2.80 -27.42 7.21
CA LYS A 8 -1.89 -28.37 7.85
C LYS A 8 -0.73 -27.69 8.60
N ASP A 9 -0.50 -26.40 8.38
CA ASP A 9 0.61 -25.64 8.95
C ASP A 9 0.23 -25.11 10.35
N ILE A 10 0.16 -26.03 11.33
CA ILE A 10 -0.29 -25.73 12.69
C ILE A 10 0.61 -24.70 13.39
N HIS A 11 1.92 -24.73 13.13
CA HIS A 11 2.88 -23.80 13.73
C HIS A 11 2.57 -22.34 13.38
N GLY A 12 2.37 -22.03 12.10
CA GLY A 12 2.07 -20.67 11.67
C GLY A 12 0.69 -20.18 12.15
N LEU A 13 -0.31 -21.07 12.22
CA LEU A 13 -1.63 -20.72 12.76
C LEU A 13 -1.55 -20.42 14.26
N ARG A 14 -0.67 -21.11 15.00
CA ARG A 14 -0.39 -20.86 16.41
C ARG A 14 0.28 -19.51 16.63
N GLU A 15 1.32 -19.19 15.87
CA GLU A 15 1.99 -17.87 15.92
C GLU A 15 1.02 -16.72 15.62
N PHE A 16 0.17 -16.89 14.60
CA PHE A 16 -0.89 -15.92 14.29
C PHE A 16 -1.83 -15.70 15.49
N SER A 17 -2.20 -16.79 16.17
CA SER A 17 -3.14 -16.70 17.29
C SER A 17 -2.51 -16.07 18.52
N VAL A 18 -1.25 -16.41 18.82
CA VAL A 18 -0.49 -15.79 19.91
C VAL A 18 -0.34 -14.30 19.64
N THR A 19 0.06 -13.90 18.44
CA THR A 19 0.16 -12.48 18.06
C THR A 19 -1.16 -11.74 18.19
N MET A 20 -2.25 -12.29 17.67
CA MET A 20 -3.58 -11.69 17.84
C MET A 20 -4.02 -11.64 19.30
N MET A 21 -3.74 -12.66 20.11
CA MET A 21 -4.22 -12.76 21.49
C MET A 21 -3.72 -11.61 22.39
N TRP A 22 -2.48 -11.16 22.21
CA TRP A 22 -1.95 -10.01 22.97
C TRP A 22 -2.15 -8.67 22.25
N VAL A 23 -2.00 -8.62 20.92
CA VAL A 23 -2.14 -7.36 20.16
C VAL A 23 -3.58 -6.83 20.22
N PHE A 24 -4.59 -7.68 20.04
CA PHE A 24 -5.98 -7.21 19.98
C PHE A 24 -6.42 -6.50 21.27
N PRO A 25 -6.29 -7.11 22.46
CA PRO A 25 -6.65 -6.44 23.71
C PRO A 25 -5.79 -5.21 23.95
N LEU A 26 -4.48 -5.29 23.70
CA LEU A 26 -3.58 -4.15 23.92
C LEU A 26 -3.98 -2.94 23.08
N VAL A 27 -4.32 -3.13 21.81
CA VAL A 27 -4.71 -2.03 20.92
C VAL A 27 -6.14 -1.55 21.19
N PHE A 28 -7.11 -2.46 21.24
CA PHE A 28 -8.54 -2.08 21.29
C PHE A 28 -9.08 -1.83 22.70
N MET A 29 -8.48 -2.45 23.73
CA MET A 29 -8.92 -2.31 25.12
C MET A 29 -8.10 -1.27 25.90
N LEU A 30 -6.82 -1.08 25.56
CA LEU A 30 -5.93 -0.14 26.25
C LEU A 30 -5.60 1.10 25.40
N PHE A 31 -5.01 0.92 24.22
CA PHE A 31 -4.50 2.04 23.42
C PHE A 31 -5.61 2.94 22.86
N LEU A 32 -6.65 2.38 22.22
CA LEU A 32 -7.76 3.15 21.67
C LEU A 32 -8.54 3.92 22.75
N PRO A 33 -9.01 3.29 23.84
CA PRO A 33 -9.75 3.99 24.89
C PRO A 33 -8.94 5.10 25.55
N TRP A 34 -7.62 4.92 25.66
CA TRP A 34 -6.71 5.94 26.17
C TRP A 34 -6.59 7.14 25.23
N VAL A 35 -6.50 6.94 23.91
CA VAL A 35 -6.42 8.02 22.92
C VAL A 35 -7.75 8.76 22.74
N PHE A 36 -8.88 8.06 22.88
CA PHE A 36 -10.21 8.61 22.57
C PHE A 36 -11.07 8.90 23.82
N GLU A 37 -10.53 8.74 25.03
CA GLU A 37 -11.23 8.92 26.33
C GLU A 37 -12.60 8.21 26.39
N ARG A 38 -12.69 7.01 25.80
CA ARG A 38 -13.93 6.22 25.75
C ARG A 38 -13.91 5.10 26.79
N SER A 39 -15.10 4.60 27.12
CA SER A 39 -15.25 3.40 27.95
C SER A 39 -14.54 2.19 27.32
N ILE A 40 -13.89 1.40 28.16
CA ILE A 40 -13.15 0.21 27.75
C ILE A 40 -14.13 -0.84 27.18
N PRO A 41 -14.03 -1.20 25.89
CA PRO A 41 -14.89 -2.22 25.31
C PRO A 41 -14.42 -3.62 25.75
N TRP A 42 -15.35 -4.49 26.14
CA TRP A 42 -15.03 -5.87 26.56
C TRP A 42 -15.03 -6.90 25.41
N TRP A 43 -15.62 -6.55 24.26
CA TRP A 43 -15.66 -7.45 23.11
C TRP A 43 -14.28 -7.89 22.58
N PRO A 44 -13.19 -7.07 22.61
CA PRO A 44 -11.88 -7.52 22.15
C PRO A 44 -11.29 -8.62 23.05
N ALA A 45 -11.59 -8.57 24.35
CA ALA A 45 -11.20 -9.62 25.29
C ALA A 45 -11.97 -10.92 25.02
N ALA A 46 -13.26 -10.84 24.72
CA ALA A 46 -14.06 -12.01 24.32
C ALA A 46 -13.54 -12.64 23.00
N PHE A 47 -13.17 -11.82 22.02
CA PHE A 47 -12.59 -12.29 20.77
C PHE A 47 -11.22 -12.97 21.00
N SER A 48 -10.34 -12.33 21.76
CA SER A 48 -9.05 -12.90 22.16
C SER A 48 -9.20 -14.23 22.92
N GLY A 49 -10.14 -14.30 23.87
CA GLY A 49 -10.48 -15.53 24.59
C GLY A 49 -10.99 -16.65 23.67
N CYS A 50 -11.84 -16.33 22.69
CA CYS A 50 -12.29 -17.30 21.70
C CYS A 50 -11.12 -17.86 20.86
N LEU A 51 -10.19 -16.99 20.42
CA LEU A 51 -8.97 -17.44 19.73
C LEU A 51 -8.07 -18.31 20.62
N ALA A 52 -7.95 -17.96 21.91
CA ALA A 52 -7.18 -18.75 22.87
C ALA A 52 -7.77 -20.15 23.08
N ILE A 53 -9.09 -20.26 23.22
CA ILE A 53 -9.77 -21.57 23.31
C ILE A 53 -9.50 -22.39 22.05
N LEU A 54 -9.61 -21.77 20.87
CA LEU A 54 -9.35 -22.45 19.59
C LEU A 54 -7.88 -22.88 19.44
N TYR A 55 -6.94 -22.12 20.01
CA TYR A 55 -5.51 -22.46 20.08
C TYR A 55 -5.24 -23.75 20.88
N PHE A 56 -5.87 -23.91 22.05
CA PHE A 56 -5.68 -25.08 22.91
C PHE A 56 -6.48 -26.30 22.44
N VAL A 57 -7.74 -26.12 22.06
CA VAL A 57 -8.66 -27.24 21.77
C VAL A 57 -8.57 -27.72 20.33
N TYR A 58 -8.54 -26.80 19.35
CA TYR A 58 -8.64 -27.16 17.93
C TYR A 58 -7.89 -26.19 17.02
N PRO A 59 -6.55 -26.29 16.92
CA PRO A 59 -5.74 -25.31 16.22
C PRO A 59 -5.97 -25.28 14.70
N LYS A 60 -6.56 -26.34 14.11
CA LYS A 60 -6.96 -26.35 12.70
C LYS A 60 -8.10 -25.38 12.40
N GLY A 61 -8.92 -25.06 13.40
CA GLY A 61 -10.04 -24.10 13.29
C GLY A 61 -9.57 -22.66 13.06
N LEU A 62 -8.36 -22.32 13.53
CA LEU A 62 -7.74 -21.00 13.38
C LEU A 62 -7.51 -20.60 11.92
N TYR A 63 -7.55 -21.56 10.99
CA TYR A 63 -7.42 -21.28 9.57
C TYR A 63 -8.51 -20.32 9.03
N PHE A 64 -9.75 -20.45 9.50
CA PHE A 64 -10.85 -19.59 9.04
C PHE A 64 -10.69 -18.13 9.47
N PRO A 65 -10.51 -17.80 10.78
CA PRO A 65 -10.26 -16.43 11.20
C PRO A 65 -8.96 -15.88 10.61
N TYR A 66 -7.90 -16.69 10.51
CA TYR A 66 -6.66 -16.29 9.81
C TYR A 66 -6.91 -15.85 8.37
N ARG A 67 -7.65 -16.65 7.59
CA ARG A 67 -7.92 -16.34 6.19
C ARG A 67 -8.76 -15.07 6.03
N GLY A 68 -9.77 -14.88 6.88
CA GLY A 68 -10.57 -13.65 6.90
C GLY A 68 -9.72 -12.44 7.23
N TRP A 69 -8.89 -12.53 8.27
CA TRP A 69 -7.97 -11.47 8.68
C TRP A 69 -6.95 -11.14 7.58
N MET A 70 -6.35 -12.13 6.94
CA MET A 70 -5.40 -11.93 5.85
C MET A 70 -6.03 -11.26 4.62
N ALA A 71 -7.31 -11.54 4.34
CA ALA A 71 -8.03 -10.84 3.27
C ALA A 71 -8.19 -9.35 3.60
N ILE A 72 -8.59 -9.03 4.83
CA ILE A 72 -8.69 -7.64 5.31
C ILE A 72 -7.31 -6.96 5.25
N ALA A 73 -6.27 -7.60 5.77
CA ALA A 73 -4.90 -7.09 5.73
C ALA A 73 -4.41 -6.85 4.28
N GLY A 74 -4.79 -7.73 3.34
CA GLY A 74 -4.48 -7.56 1.92
C GLY A 74 -5.16 -6.34 1.30
N VAL A 75 -6.45 -6.13 1.57
CA VAL A 75 -7.18 -4.94 1.11
C VAL A 75 -6.61 -3.67 1.74
N LEU A 76 -6.36 -3.70 3.05
CA LEU A 76 -5.80 -2.57 3.78
C LEU A 76 -4.40 -2.21 3.26
N GLY A 77 -3.56 -3.21 2.98
CA GLY A 77 -2.24 -3.02 2.38
C GLY A 77 -2.31 -2.42 0.97
N TRP A 78 -3.25 -2.87 0.15
CA TRP A 78 -3.48 -2.32 -1.19
C TRP A 78 -3.94 -0.85 -1.15
N VAL A 79 -4.85 -0.51 -0.22
CA VAL A 79 -5.28 0.86 0.01
C VAL A 79 -4.11 1.70 0.51
N ASN A 80 -3.39 1.21 1.53
CA ASN A 80 -2.28 1.92 2.16
C ASN A 80 -1.17 2.27 1.15
N THR A 81 -0.76 1.33 0.31
CA THR A 81 0.27 1.59 -0.71
C THR A 81 -0.16 2.71 -1.67
N ARG A 82 -1.42 2.71 -2.11
CA ARG A 82 -1.96 3.76 -2.99
C ARG A 82 -2.08 5.10 -2.28
N LEU A 83 -2.50 5.08 -1.01
CA LEU A 83 -2.62 6.26 -0.18
C LEU A 83 -1.24 6.89 0.04
N ILE A 84 -0.24 6.10 0.43
CA ILE A 84 1.13 6.57 0.64
C ILE A 84 1.71 7.13 -0.66
N LEU A 85 1.58 6.42 -1.80
CA LEU A 85 2.09 6.93 -3.08
C LEU A 85 1.36 8.20 -3.52
N GLY A 86 0.04 8.24 -3.39
CA GLY A 86 -0.75 9.42 -3.70
C GLY A 86 -0.33 10.60 -2.84
N LEU A 87 -0.22 10.40 -1.53
CA LEU A 87 0.19 11.43 -0.58
C LEU A 87 1.63 11.88 -0.85
N ALA A 88 2.56 10.97 -1.15
CA ALA A 88 3.92 11.31 -1.53
C ALA A 88 3.95 12.15 -2.83
N PHE A 89 3.14 11.81 -3.83
CA PHE A 89 3.02 12.62 -5.05
C PHE A 89 2.51 14.03 -4.73
N PHE A 90 1.43 14.14 -3.95
CA PHE A 90 0.83 15.43 -3.60
C PHE A 90 1.70 16.26 -2.63
N ALA A 91 2.50 15.62 -1.77
CA ALA A 91 3.34 16.30 -0.79
C ALA A 91 4.74 16.66 -1.33
N LEU A 92 5.26 15.91 -2.30
CA LEU A 92 6.61 16.12 -2.84
C LEU A 92 6.56 16.64 -4.28
N ILE A 93 5.94 15.89 -5.20
CA ILE A 93 6.02 16.18 -6.64
C ILE A 93 5.15 17.39 -7.00
N LEU A 94 3.92 17.45 -6.51
CA LEU A 94 3.00 18.56 -6.78
C LEU A 94 3.56 19.93 -6.36
N PRO A 95 4.08 20.13 -5.12
CA PRO A 95 4.62 21.44 -4.74
C PRO A 95 5.87 21.79 -5.53
N ILE A 96 6.74 20.82 -5.87
CA ILE A 96 7.90 21.08 -6.75
C ILE A 96 7.43 21.60 -8.12
N GLY A 97 6.41 20.96 -8.71
CA GLY A 97 5.82 21.39 -9.97
C GLY A 97 5.19 22.80 -9.88
N LEU A 98 4.49 23.10 -8.79
CA LEU A 98 3.93 24.43 -8.54
C LEU A 98 5.04 25.49 -8.40
N VAL A 99 6.10 25.19 -7.65
CA VAL A 99 7.27 26.08 -7.49
C VAL A 99 7.94 26.34 -8.84
N LEU A 100 8.22 25.29 -9.63
CA LEU A 100 8.80 25.44 -10.97
C LEU A 100 7.90 26.24 -11.91
N ARG A 101 6.57 26.07 -11.80
CA ARG A 101 5.58 26.86 -12.55
C ARG A 101 5.60 28.32 -12.16
N LEU A 102 5.68 28.63 -10.86
CA LEU A 102 5.77 30.01 -10.35
C LEU A 102 7.06 30.71 -10.82
N PHE A 103 8.18 29.98 -10.86
CA PHE A 103 9.45 30.50 -11.36
C PHE A 103 9.58 30.48 -12.89
N GLY A 104 8.55 30.04 -13.63
CA GLY A 104 8.60 29.94 -15.09
C GLY A 104 9.65 28.95 -15.63
N LYS A 105 10.18 28.06 -14.78
CA LYS A 105 11.19 27.05 -15.14
C LYS A 105 10.57 25.74 -15.62
N LEU A 106 9.25 25.68 -15.74
CA LEU A 106 8.55 24.51 -16.25
C LEU A 106 8.79 24.40 -17.76
N GLN A 107 9.53 23.37 -18.17
CA GLN A 107 9.96 23.18 -19.58
C GLN A 107 8.81 22.80 -20.53
N TYR A 108 7.62 22.48 -20.00
CA TYR A 108 6.48 22.09 -20.83
C TYR A 108 5.76 23.32 -21.41
N GLN A 109 5.57 23.33 -22.73
CA GLN A 109 4.85 24.38 -23.44
C GLN A 109 3.33 24.18 -23.29
N THR A 110 2.65 25.11 -22.61
CA THR A 110 1.19 25.04 -22.41
C THR A 110 0.39 25.33 -23.68
N LYS A 111 1.01 25.99 -24.67
CA LYS A 111 0.42 26.27 -25.98
C LYS A 111 1.40 25.80 -27.06
N PRO A 112 1.15 24.63 -27.69
CA PRO A 112 1.89 24.28 -28.88
C PRO A 112 1.64 25.34 -29.95
N ASP A 113 2.71 25.84 -30.54
CA ASP A 113 2.64 26.86 -31.59
C ASP A 113 1.97 26.25 -32.83
N LYS A 114 0.74 26.67 -33.13
CA LYS A 114 -0.08 26.11 -34.23
C LYS A 114 0.60 26.24 -35.59
N ASN A 115 1.54 27.18 -35.73
CA ASN A 115 2.26 27.45 -36.97
C ASN A 115 3.67 26.83 -37.02
N LYS A 116 4.14 26.18 -35.95
CA LYS A 116 5.43 25.49 -35.96
C LYS A 116 5.23 23.98 -35.95
N SER A 117 5.70 23.35 -37.02
CA SER A 117 5.86 21.91 -37.04
C SER A 117 7.02 21.51 -36.13
N PHE A 118 6.84 20.45 -35.34
CA PHE A 118 7.96 19.79 -34.64
C PHE A 118 8.93 19.10 -35.59
N TRP A 119 8.59 19.06 -36.89
CA TRP A 119 9.40 18.48 -37.93
C TRP A 119 10.66 19.31 -38.14
N GLN A 120 11.80 18.79 -37.67
CA GLN A 120 13.11 19.32 -38.01
C GLN A 120 13.49 18.79 -39.39
N LYS A 121 13.88 19.67 -40.31
CA LYS A 121 14.43 19.24 -41.61
C LYS A 121 15.74 18.50 -41.34
N SER A 122 15.82 17.24 -41.79
CA SER A 122 17.07 16.50 -41.87
C SER A 122 18.07 17.34 -42.66
N HIS A 123 19.17 17.74 -42.02
CA HIS A 123 20.20 18.57 -42.64
C HIS A 123 21.04 17.78 -43.66
N ASP A 124 21.07 16.45 -43.53
CA ASP A 124 21.82 15.58 -44.43
C ASP A 124 20.92 14.88 -45.45
N GLY A 125 21.43 14.78 -46.68
CA GLY A 125 20.82 13.99 -47.74
C GLY A 125 20.61 12.55 -47.28
N LYS A 126 19.51 11.93 -47.74
CA LYS A 126 19.17 10.54 -47.39
C LYS A 126 20.15 9.57 -48.06
N THR A 127 21.31 9.37 -47.44
CA THR A 127 22.32 8.38 -47.85
C THR A 127 22.19 7.15 -46.96
N ALA A 128 22.36 5.94 -47.52
CA ALA A 128 22.25 4.68 -46.77
C ALA A 128 23.09 4.67 -45.48
N LYS A 129 24.27 5.32 -45.50
CA LYS A 129 25.17 5.46 -44.36
C LYS A 129 24.58 6.27 -43.18
N ASN A 130 23.73 7.25 -43.47
CA ASN A 130 23.06 8.07 -42.43
C ASN A 130 21.91 7.32 -41.74
N LEU A 131 21.51 6.16 -42.25
CA LEU A 131 20.54 5.27 -41.58
C LEU A 131 21.22 4.28 -40.63
N GLU A 132 22.54 4.08 -40.74
CA GLU A 132 23.31 3.22 -39.86
C GLU A 132 23.62 3.90 -38.51
N GLU A 133 23.75 5.24 -38.49
CA GLU A 133 23.98 6.05 -37.29
C GLU A 133 22.95 7.20 -37.19
N PRO A 134 21.75 6.92 -36.65
CA PRO A 134 20.62 7.86 -36.68
C PRO A 134 20.62 8.94 -35.58
N PHE A 135 21.65 9.02 -34.72
CA PHE A 135 21.76 9.97 -33.59
C PHE A 135 23.10 10.67 -33.55
#